data_AF-A0A2T6ZFG0-F1
#
_entry.id   AF-A0A2T6ZFG0-F1
#
_cell.length_a   1.000
_cell.length_b   1.000
_cell.length_c   1.000
_cell.angle_alpha   90.00
_cell.angle_beta   90.00
_cell.angle_gamma   90.00
#
_symmetry.space_group_name_H-M   'P 1'
#
loop_
_entity.id
_entity.type
_entity.pdbx_description
1 polymer ?
#
loop_
_entity_poly.entity_id
_entity_poly.type
_entity_poly.pdbx_seq_one_letter_code
_entity_poly.pdbx_strand_id
1 'polypeptide(L)'
;MALLGVYHLDQPIPSSSSQTGPQPLTLLRYLSTTLLTTHSLPHILLQKRHKDVSLPPPVWGLDEGVEGVLVGLGSNAEMVVEMEYRRKSGRAVVEWFVIGGGEKEGGKDGVILLEDHPLWRVSEKVRIEDSGEREGNDGIDGVTFELGITERQRRVREGVQLPYMDAQREGGIGGGGAILFTPEKEVDDFDEEEDEI
;
A
#
# COMPACT_ATOMS: atom_id res chain seq x y z
N MET A 1 -3.95 30.14 3.66
CA MET A 1 -3.53 30.46 2.28
C MET A 1 -3.06 29.16 1.64
N ALA A 2 -3.50 28.84 0.42
CA ALA A 2 -3.10 27.63 -0.29
C ALA A 2 -2.40 28.03 -1.59
N LEU A 3 -1.28 27.37 -1.90
CA LEU A 3 -0.54 27.56 -3.15
C LEU A 3 -0.74 26.32 -4.02
N LEU A 4 -1.24 26.53 -5.24
CA LEU A 4 -1.38 25.49 -6.24
C LEU A 4 -0.37 25.75 -7.36
N GLY A 5 0.49 24.76 -7.63
CA GLY A 5 1.45 24.79 -8.72
C GLY A 5 1.30 23.56 -9.60
N VAL A 6 1.51 23.72 -10.91
CA VAL A 6 1.49 22.64 -11.90
C VAL A 6 2.89 22.48 -12.46
N TYR A 7 3.38 21.24 -12.49
CA TYR A 7 4.67 20.91 -13.07
C TYR A 7 4.48 19.92 -14.22
N HIS A 8 4.96 20.29 -15.40
CA HIS A 8 4.89 19.48 -16.61
C HIS A 8 6.13 18.58 -16.70
N LEU A 9 5.92 17.26 -16.72
CA LEU A 9 7.01 16.28 -16.80
C LEU A 9 7.64 16.17 -18.20
N ASP A 10 6.89 16.59 -19.22
CA ASP A 10 7.25 16.55 -20.63
C ASP A 10 8.04 17.77 -21.10
N GLN A 11 8.19 18.79 -20.25
CA GLN A 11 8.95 19.99 -20.60
C GLN A 11 10.43 19.83 -20.25
N PRO A 12 11.35 20.01 -21.21
CA PRO A 12 12.78 19.94 -20.93
C PRO A 12 13.20 21.06 -19.99
N ILE A 13 13.99 20.71 -18.98
CA ILE A 13 14.53 21.67 -18.02
C ILE A 13 15.61 22.49 -18.72
N PRO A 14 15.59 23.83 -18.65
CA PRO A 14 16.65 24.66 -19.21
C PRO A 14 17.99 24.30 -18.55
N SER A 15 19.04 24.16 -19.37
CA SER A 15 20.38 23.71 -18.98
C SER A 15 21.13 24.62 -17.98
N SER A 16 20.50 25.71 -17.54
CA SER A 16 21.04 26.63 -16.53
C SER A 16 20.69 26.27 -15.09
N SER A 17 20.00 25.15 -14.82
CA SER A 17 19.76 24.71 -13.45
C SER A 17 21.08 24.36 -12.76
N SER A 18 21.30 24.89 -11.56
CA SER A 18 22.56 24.82 -10.81
C SER A 18 23.17 23.41 -10.78
N GLN A 19 24.46 23.32 -11.08
CA GLN A 19 25.21 22.06 -11.21
C GLN A 19 25.34 21.28 -9.88
N THR A 20 25.03 21.91 -8.75
CA THR A 20 25.17 21.37 -7.39
C THR A 20 23.84 21.25 -6.65
N GLY A 21 22.73 21.70 -7.23
CA GLY A 21 21.41 21.67 -6.61
C GLY A 21 20.60 20.41 -6.95
N PRO A 22 19.58 20.07 -6.15
CA PRO A 22 18.64 19.02 -6.54
C PRO A 22 17.84 19.45 -7.78
N GLN A 23 17.38 18.46 -8.55
CA GLN A 23 16.49 18.71 -9.69
C GLN A 23 15.21 19.45 -9.23
N PRO A 24 14.67 20.39 -10.04
CA PRO A 24 13.48 21.15 -9.68
C PRO A 24 12.30 20.29 -9.25
N LEU A 25 12.05 19.17 -9.95
CA LEU A 25 11.01 18.22 -9.59
C LEU A 25 11.22 17.64 -8.18
N THR A 26 12.45 17.24 -7.84
CA THR A 26 12.79 16.70 -6.52
C THR A 26 12.56 17.74 -5.43
N LEU A 27 12.96 18.99 -5.67
CA LEU A 27 12.75 20.10 -4.74
C LEU A 27 11.26 20.38 -4.52
N LEU A 28 10.46 20.44 -5.61
CA LEU A 28 9.03 20.66 -5.52
C LEU A 28 8.33 19.52 -4.76
N ARG A 29 8.69 18.26 -5.04
CA ARG A 29 8.17 17.10 -4.31
C ARG A 29 8.53 17.13 -2.83
N TYR A 30 9.69 17.69 -2.48
CA TYR A 30 10.11 17.82 -1.09
C TYR A 30 9.31 18.90 -0.35
N LEU A 31 9.10 20.06 -0.97
CA LEU A 31 8.40 21.20 -0.35
C LEU A 31 6.88 21.07 -0.35
N SER A 32 6.30 20.26 -1.24
CA SER A 32 4.85 20.10 -1.37
C SER A 32 4.25 19.37 -0.16
N THR A 33 3.17 19.92 0.40
CA THR A 33 2.35 19.25 1.42
C THR A 33 1.41 18.20 0.82
N THR A 34 0.97 18.44 -0.41
CA THR A 34 0.11 17.53 -1.19
C THR A 34 0.64 17.44 -2.60
N LEU A 35 0.77 16.23 -3.13
CA LEU A 35 1.08 15.99 -4.53
C LEU A 35 -0.09 15.30 -5.21
N LEU A 36 -0.44 15.79 -6.39
CA LEU A 36 -1.45 15.18 -7.25
C LEU A 36 -0.75 14.79 -8.56
N THR A 37 -0.44 13.52 -8.70
CA THR A 37 0.20 12.98 -9.92
C THR A 37 -0.90 12.46 -10.83
N THR A 38 -0.87 12.87 -12.09
CA THR A 38 -1.88 12.50 -13.09
C THR A 38 -1.35 11.39 -13.98
N HIS A 39 -2.16 10.36 -14.16
CA HIS A 39 -1.86 9.17 -14.96
C HIS A 39 -3.02 8.89 -15.91
N SER A 40 -2.76 8.27 -17.06
CA SER A 40 -3.84 7.83 -17.94
C SER A 40 -4.42 6.50 -17.45
N LEU A 41 -5.74 6.40 -17.38
CA LEU A 41 -6.43 5.16 -17.01
C LEU A 41 -6.00 3.94 -17.86
N PRO A 42 -5.91 4.01 -19.21
CA PRO A 42 -5.50 2.86 -20.00
C PRO A 42 -4.07 2.38 -19.68
N HIS A 43 -3.13 3.28 -19.37
CA HIS A 43 -1.77 2.87 -18.99
C HIS A 43 -1.77 2.14 -17.65
N ILE A 44 -2.52 2.65 -16.68
CA ILE A 44 -2.66 2.00 -15.36
C ILE A 44 -3.31 0.63 -15.47
N LEU A 45 -4.34 0.46 -16.33
CA LEU A 45 -4.97 -0.83 -16.56
C LEU A 45 -4.05 -1.83 -17.26
N LEU A 46 -3.27 -1.40 -18.26
CA LEU A 46 -2.24 -2.24 -18.89
C LEU A 46 -1.14 -2.61 -17.88
N GLN A 47 -0.75 -1.66 -17.04
CA GLN A 47 0.22 -1.89 -15.97
C GLN A 47 -0.32 -2.88 -14.93
N LYS A 48 -1.61 -2.84 -14.61
CA LYS A 48 -2.21 -3.87 -13.77
C LYS A 48 -2.23 -5.22 -14.48
N ARG A 49 -2.68 -5.27 -15.73
CA ARG A 49 -2.81 -6.52 -16.50
C ARG A 49 -1.48 -7.26 -16.64
N HIS A 50 -0.37 -6.56 -16.90
CA HIS A 50 0.92 -7.26 -17.00
C HIS A 50 1.36 -7.85 -15.66
N LYS A 51 1.11 -7.17 -14.53
CA LYS A 51 1.35 -7.72 -13.19
C LYS A 51 0.44 -8.90 -12.90
N ASP A 52 -0.81 -8.82 -13.32
CA ASP A 52 -1.80 -9.84 -13.03
C ASP A 52 -1.56 -11.13 -13.82
N VAL A 53 -1.11 -11.00 -15.07
CA VAL A 53 -0.92 -12.11 -16.02
C VAL A 53 0.57 -12.46 -16.23
N SER A 54 1.49 -11.82 -15.49
CA SER A 54 2.94 -11.94 -15.66
C SER A 54 3.41 -11.75 -17.12
N LEU A 55 2.76 -10.82 -17.85
CA LEU A 55 3.14 -10.45 -19.21
C LEU A 55 4.37 -9.52 -19.19
N PRO A 56 5.09 -9.37 -20.31
CA PRO A 56 6.12 -8.34 -20.41
C PRO A 56 5.56 -6.96 -20.03
N PRO A 57 6.36 -6.12 -19.34
CA PRO A 57 5.92 -4.80 -18.92
C PRO A 57 5.56 -3.97 -20.17
N PRO A 58 4.45 -3.21 -20.14
CA PRO A 58 4.12 -2.29 -21.21
C PRO A 58 5.24 -1.26 -21.37
N VAL A 59 5.73 -1.09 -22.59
CA VAL A 59 6.71 -0.06 -22.92
C VAL A 59 5.98 1.08 -23.61
N TRP A 60 6.15 2.27 -23.06
CA TRP A 60 5.69 3.51 -23.66
C TRP A 60 6.93 4.16 -24.21
N GLY A 61 7.05 4.33 -25.53
CA GLY A 61 8.28 4.62 -26.29
C GLY A 61 9.11 5.87 -25.92
N LEU A 62 8.86 6.48 -24.75
CA LEU A 62 9.67 7.50 -24.10
C LEU A 62 11.10 7.02 -23.81
N ASP A 63 11.28 5.78 -23.32
CA ASP A 63 12.61 5.23 -23.00
C ASP A 63 13.37 4.73 -24.24
N GLU A 64 12.65 4.46 -25.34
CA GLU A 64 13.22 3.92 -26.58
C GLU A 64 13.64 5.02 -27.58
N GLY A 65 13.52 6.31 -27.20
CA GLY A 65 13.86 7.43 -28.08
C GLY A 65 12.96 7.54 -29.31
N VAL A 66 11.79 6.88 -29.30
CA VAL A 66 10.79 6.98 -30.36
C VAL A 66 9.93 8.20 -30.06
N GLU A 67 10.23 9.29 -30.76
CA GLU A 67 9.48 10.53 -30.70
C GLU A 67 8.02 10.30 -31.12
N GLY A 68 7.08 10.56 -30.22
CA GLY A 68 5.66 10.59 -30.54
C GLY A 68 4.78 10.20 -29.36
N VAL A 69 4.24 11.21 -28.65
CA VAL A 69 3.07 10.99 -27.80
C VAL A 69 1.88 10.79 -28.74
N LEU A 70 1.63 9.56 -29.20
CA LEU A 70 0.39 9.19 -29.87
C LEU A 70 -0.72 9.19 -28.82
N VAL A 71 -1.20 10.39 -28.51
CA VAL A 71 -2.39 10.62 -27.72
C VAL A 71 -3.59 10.33 -28.60
N GLY A 72 -4.24 9.18 -28.40
CA GLY A 72 -5.52 8.91 -29.04
C GLY A 72 -6.55 10.00 -28.70
N LEU A 73 -7.39 10.37 -29.66
CA LEU A 73 -8.50 11.30 -29.42
C LEU A 73 -9.34 10.78 -28.22
N GLY A 74 -9.49 11.59 -27.17
CA GLY A 74 -10.23 11.18 -25.96
C GLY A 74 -9.38 10.68 -24.79
N SER A 75 -8.04 10.72 -24.88
CA SER A 75 -7.15 10.39 -23.74
C SER A 75 -7.38 11.20 -22.47
N ASN A 76 -7.97 12.39 -22.60
CA ASN A 76 -8.21 13.33 -21.50
C ASN A 76 -9.59 13.13 -20.89
N ALA A 77 -10.37 12.16 -21.36
CA ALA A 77 -11.72 11.90 -20.88
C ALA A 77 -11.68 11.26 -19.48
N GLU A 78 -10.87 10.21 -19.28
CA GLU A 78 -10.72 9.50 -18.00
C GLU A 78 -9.24 9.48 -17.56
N MET A 79 -8.99 10.05 -16.39
CA MET A 79 -7.68 10.21 -15.80
C MET A 79 -7.64 9.58 -14.40
N VAL A 80 -6.52 8.99 -14.04
CA VAL A 80 -6.24 8.51 -12.69
C VAL A 80 -5.38 9.54 -11.98
N VAL A 81 -5.77 9.94 -10.77
CA VAL A 81 -5.01 10.84 -9.92
C VAL A 81 -4.51 10.07 -8.71
N GLU A 82 -3.19 10.02 -8.58
CA GLU A 82 -2.50 9.59 -7.38
C GLU A 82 -2.34 10.81 -6.47
N MET A 83 -2.97 10.76 -5.30
CA MET A 83 -2.92 11.79 -4.29
C MET A 83 -1.98 11.35 -3.16
N GLU A 84 -0.86 12.05 -2.99
CA GLU A 84 0.00 11.94 -1.81
C GLU A 84 -0.25 13.13 -0.89
N TYR A 85 -0.76 12.89 0.32
CA TYR A 85 -0.95 13.90 1.35
C TYR A 85 -0.04 13.67 2.56
N ARG A 86 0.74 14.68 2.93
CA ARG A 86 1.65 14.61 4.08
C ARG A 86 0.97 15.15 5.34
N ARG A 87 0.84 14.29 6.34
CA ARG A 87 0.27 14.66 7.66
C ARG A 87 1.26 15.49 8.46
N LYS A 88 0.76 16.16 9.50
CA LYS A 88 1.60 16.89 10.48
C LYS A 88 2.65 16.00 11.15
N SER A 89 2.40 14.69 11.26
CA SER A 89 3.35 13.71 11.79
C SER A 89 4.49 13.34 10.84
N GLY A 90 4.51 13.88 9.61
CA GLY A 90 5.49 13.54 8.57
C GLY A 90 5.16 12.27 7.78
N ARG A 91 4.16 11.48 8.19
CA ARG A 91 3.69 10.32 7.42
C ARG A 91 2.87 10.77 6.20
N ALA A 92 3.16 10.19 5.04
CA ALA A 92 2.39 10.39 3.82
C ALA A 92 1.25 9.37 3.70
N VAL A 93 0.10 9.82 3.20
CA VAL A 93 -1.04 9.00 2.81
C VAL A 93 -1.13 9.05 1.29
N VAL A 94 -1.15 7.89 0.64
CA VAL A 94 -1.26 7.80 -0.82
C VAL A 94 -2.57 7.12 -1.17
N GLU A 95 -3.38 7.77 -2.00
CA GLU A 95 -4.68 7.27 -2.45
C GLU A 95 -4.83 7.47 -3.97
N TRP A 96 -5.57 6.57 -4.62
CA TRP A 96 -5.72 6.55 -6.08
C TRP A 96 -7.18 6.76 -6.47
N PHE A 97 -7.43 7.79 -7.27
CA PHE A 97 -8.76 8.18 -7.71
C PHE A 97 -8.86 8.13 -9.24
N VAL A 98 -10.04 7.82 -9.75
CA VAL A 98 -10.36 7.96 -11.18
C VAL A 98 -11.31 9.14 -11.34
N ILE A 99 -10.99 10.01 -12.28
CA ILE A 99 -11.75 11.21 -12.63
C ILE A 99 -12.12 11.08 -14.09
N GLY A 100 -13.39 11.34 -14.44
CA GLY A 100 -13.79 11.48 -15.84
C GLY A 100 -14.75 10.44 -16.42
N GLY A 101 -15.43 9.66 -15.58
CA GLY A 101 -16.58 8.89 -16.04
C GLY A 101 -17.70 9.83 -16.48
N GLY A 102 -18.11 9.73 -17.75
CA GLY A 102 -19.08 10.63 -18.39
C GLY A 102 -20.37 10.85 -17.59
N GLU A 103 -21.04 11.96 -17.90
CA GLU A 103 -22.29 12.43 -17.27
C GLU A 103 -23.21 11.26 -16.88
N LYS A 104 -23.20 10.90 -15.58
CA LYS A 104 -24.37 10.24 -15.01
C LYS A 104 -25.43 11.33 -14.93
N GLU A 105 -26.60 11.08 -15.53
CA GLU A 105 -27.80 11.91 -15.38
C GLU A 105 -28.07 12.13 -13.87
N GLY A 106 -27.57 13.24 -13.32
CA GLY A 106 -27.46 13.40 -11.86
C GLY A 106 -26.22 14.11 -11.32
N GLY A 107 -25.52 14.93 -12.11
CA GLY A 107 -24.94 16.19 -11.63
C GLY A 107 -23.84 16.15 -10.55
N LYS A 108 -22.95 15.16 -10.53
CA LYS A 108 -21.66 15.24 -9.83
C LYS A 108 -20.58 14.59 -10.67
N ASP A 109 -19.51 15.34 -10.95
CA ASP A 109 -18.27 14.81 -11.52
C ASP A 109 -17.84 13.60 -10.68
N GLY A 110 -17.94 12.40 -11.28
CA GLY A 110 -17.84 11.14 -10.57
C GLY A 110 -16.39 10.81 -10.24
N VAL A 111 -15.88 11.33 -9.13
CA VAL A 111 -14.62 10.84 -8.55
C VAL A 111 -14.91 9.51 -7.85
N ILE A 112 -14.24 8.45 -8.31
CA ILE A 112 -14.33 7.11 -7.71
C ILE A 112 -12.95 6.63 -7.30
N LEU A 113 -12.86 5.72 -6.33
CA LEU A 113 -11.61 5.05 -5.99
C LEU A 113 -11.20 4.14 -7.16
N LEU A 114 -9.89 4.05 -7.42
CA LEU A 114 -9.36 3.15 -8.45
C LEU A 114 -9.76 1.68 -8.19
N GLU A 115 -9.83 1.29 -6.92
CA GLU A 115 -10.25 -0.05 -6.50
C GLU A 115 -11.71 -0.38 -6.87
N ASP A 116 -12.57 0.64 -6.90
CA ASP A 116 -13.98 0.51 -7.25
C ASP A 116 -14.25 0.56 -8.76
N HIS A 117 -13.23 0.86 -9.56
CA HIS A 117 -13.38 0.97 -11.00
C HIS A 117 -13.72 -0.41 -11.61
N PRO A 118 -14.76 -0.52 -12.47
CA PRO A 118 -15.23 -1.81 -12.99
C PRO A 118 -14.12 -2.56 -13.76
N LEU A 119 -13.34 -1.86 -14.59
CA LEU A 119 -12.22 -2.47 -15.32
C LEU A 119 -11.07 -2.88 -14.39
N TRP A 120 -10.95 -2.26 -13.21
CA TRP A 120 -9.97 -2.66 -12.21
C TRP A 120 -10.42 -3.96 -11.52
N ARG A 121 -11.69 -4.05 -11.12
CA ARG A 121 -12.24 -5.23 -10.44
C ARG A 121 -12.35 -6.46 -11.35
N VAL A 122 -12.57 -6.30 -12.65
CA VAL A 122 -12.67 -7.45 -13.58
C VAL A 122 -11.41 -8.32 -13.54
N SER A 123 -10.20 -7.74 -13.46
CA SER A 123 -8.99 -8.56 -13.36
C SER A 123 -8.87 -9.32 -12.03
N GLU A 124 -9.51 -8.83 -10.98
CA GLU A 124 -9.60 -9.50 -9.68
C GLU A 124 -10.68 -10.60 -9.68
N LYS A 125 -11.84 -10.35 -10.30
CA LYS A 125 -12.90 -11.35 -10.45
C LYS A 125 -12.45 -12.56 -11.27
N VAL A 126 -11.66 -12.37 -12.32
CA VAL A 126 -11.07 -13.48 -13.08
C VAL A 126 -10.24 -14.39 -12.16
N ARG A 127 -9.54 -13.86 -11.15
CA ARG A 127 -8.82 -14.69 -10.17
C ARG A 127 -9.74 -15.50 -9.25
N ILE A 128 -10.92 -14.97 -8.94
CA ILE A 128 -11.92 -15.62 -8.08
C ILE A 128 -12.67 -16.70 -8.87
N GLU A 129 -12.95 -16.47 -10.15
CA GLU A 129 -13.65 -17.44 -11.01
C GLU A 129 -12.75 -18.60 -11.45
N ASP A 130 -11.45 -18.37 -11.74
CA ASP A 130 -10.50 -19.45 -12.11
C ASP A 130 -10.11 -20.36 -10.92
N SER A 131 -10.47 -19.98 -9.69
CA SER A 131 -10.34 -20.82 -8.49
C SER A 131 -11.64 -21.54 -8.11
N GLY A 132 -12.69 -21.38 -8.92
CA GLY A 132 -14.08 -21.78 -8.61
C GLY A 132 -14.60 -23.07 -9.23
N GLU A 133 -13.79 -23.89 -9.91
CA GLU A 133 -14.19 -25.23 -10.38
C GLU A 133 -13.54 -26.35 -9.55
N ARG A 134 -13.83 -26.39 -8.25
CA ARG A 134 -13.83 -27.63 -7.46
C ARG A 134 -15.01 -27.62 -6.50
N GLU A 135 -16.08 -28.28 -6.93
CA GLU A 135 -17.21 -28.63 -6.05
C GLU A 135 -16.73 -29.36 -4.79
N GLY A 136 -17.27 -28.93 -3.65
CA GLY A 136 -17.48 -29.78 -2.48
C GLY A 136 -16.50 -29.60 -1.33
N ASN A 137 -16.68 -28.55 -0.53
CA ASN A 137 -16.96 -28.70 0.91
C ASN A 137 -17.36 -27.34 1.51
N ASP A 138 -18.30 -27.39 2.45
CA ASP A 138 -18.69 -26.29 3.33
C ASP A 138 -17.49 -25.51 3.88
N GLY A 139 -17.61 -24.18 3.91
CA GLY A 139 -16.66 -23.31 4.61
C GLY A 139 -16.39 -22.01 3.87
N ILE A 140 -17.43 -21.18 3.76
CA ILE A 140 -17.25 -19.73 3.69
C ILE A 140 -16.43 -19.35 4.92
N ASP A 141 -15.20 -18.86 4.73
CA ASP A 141 -14.59 -17.86 5.61
C ASP A 141 -13.32 -17.27 4.98
N GLY A 142 -13.51 -16.17 4.25
CA GLY A 142 -12.43 -15.31 3.79
C GLY A 142 -12.12 -14.25 4.83
N VAL A 143 -11.34 -14.57 5.87
CA VAL A 143 -10.47 -13.63 6.62
C VAL A 143 -9.68 -14.40 7.67
N THR A 144 -8.36 -14.17 7.69
CA THR A 144 -7.38 -14.66 8.68
C THR A 144 -7.01 -16.12 8.51
N PHE A 145 -5.72 -16.38 8.25
CA PHE A 145 -5.12 -17.71 8.39
C PHE A 145 -5.53 -18.27 9.76
N GLU A 146 -6.32 -19.34 9.79
CA GLU A 146 -6.61 -20.03 11.02
C GLU A 146 -5.30 -20.63 11.55
N LEU A 147 -4.69 -19.97 12.53
CA LEU A 147 -3.56 -20.46 13.33
C LEU A 147 -4.02 -21.55 14.32
N GLY A 148 -5.02 -22.34 13.94
CA GLY A 148 -5.48 -23.50 14.68
C GLY A 148 -4.52 -24.66 14.46
N ILE A 149 -3.86 -25.12 15.51
CA ILE A 149 -3.09 -26.36 15.46
C ILE A 149 -4.08 -27.51 15.20
N THR A 150 -3.89 -28.23 14.10
CA THR A 150 -4.71 -29.43 13.83
C THR A 150 -4.54 -30.47 14.93
N GLU A 151 -5.55 -31.29 15.18
CA GLU A 151 -5.52 -32.34 16.22
C GLU A 151 -4.30 -33.28 16.08
N ARG A 152 -3.81 -33.52 14.86
CA ARG A 152 -2.57 -34.27 14.62
C ARG A 152 -1.33 -33.53 15.12
N GLN A 153 -1.21 -32.24 14.81
CA GLN A 153 -0.09 -31.41 15.26
C GLN A 153 -0.11 -31.21 16.79
N ARG A 154 -1.31 -31.16 17.40
CA ARG A 154 -1.49 -31.10 18.86
C ARG A 154 -0.90 -32.34 19.53
N ARG A 155 -1.23 -33.53 19.06
CA ARG A 155 -0.68 -34.79 19.60
C ARG A 155 0.82 -34.91 19.45
N VAL A 156 1.37 -34.45 18.31
CA VAL A 156 2.82 -34.40 18.11
C VAL A 156 3.45 -33.45 19.13
N ARG A 157 2.90 -32.25 19.33
CA ARG A 157 3.38 -31.30 20.34
C ARG A 157 3.32 -31.87 21.76
N GLU A 158 2.24 -32.54 22.13
CA GLU A 158 2.06 -33.15 23.45
C GLU A 158 2.97 -34.36 23.68
N GLY A 159 3.40 -35.04 22.61
CA GLY A 159 4.33 -36.18 22.65
C GLY A 159 5.82 -35.80 22.62
N VAL A 160 6.16 -34.52 22.40
CA VAL A 160 7.55 -34.06 22.43
C VAL A 160 8.02 -33.95 23.88
N GLN A 161 8.89 -34.87 24.29
CA GLN A 161 9.57 -34.81 25.58
C GLN A 161 10.84 -33.96 25.44
N LEU A 162 10.82 -32.73 25.95
CA LEU A 162 12.03 -31.92 26.02
C LEU A 162 12.94 -32.43 27.16
N PRO A 163 14.27 -32.32 27.01
CA PRO A 163 15.18 -32.56 28.12
C PRO A 163 14.79 -31.71 29.35
N TYR A 164 14.75 -32.33 30.54
CA TYR A 164 14.41 -31.70 31.82
C TYR A 164 12.96 -31.22 32.02
N MET A 165 12.01 -31.61 31.17
CA MET A 165 10.57 -31.32 31.35
C MET A 165 10.01 -31.81 32.69
N ASP A 166 10.56 -32.91 33.21
CA ASP A 166 10.14 -33.50 34.47
C ASP A 166 10.47 -32.60 35.67
N ALA A 167 11.40 -31.64 35.53
CA ALA A 167 11.75 -30.68 36.57
C ALA A 167 10.70 -29.57 36.76
N GLN A 168 9.85 -29.32 35.76
CA GLN A 168 8.83 -28.27 35.78
C GLN A 168 7.42 -28.79 36.13
N ARG A 169 7.23 -30.12 36.14
CA ARG A 169 5.97 -30.72 36.58
C ARG A 169 5.86 -30.66 38.09
N GLU A 170 4.65 -30.42 38.58
CA GLU A 170 4.28 -30.34 39.99
C GLU A 170 4.82 -31.57 40.75
N GLY A 171 5.94 -31.40 41.46
CA GLY A 171 6.65 -32.47 42.18
C GLY A 171 8.15 -32.65 41.86
N GLY A 172 8.70 -31.95 40.86
CA GLY A 172 10.16 -31.89 40.63
C GLY A 172 10.90 -31.08 41.70
N ILE A 173 12.16 -31.43 41.99
CA ILE A 173 13.05 -30.77 42.99
C ILE A 173 13.43 -29.35 42.50
N GLY A 174 12.47 -28.43 42.53
CA GLY A 174 12.62 -27.08 42.00
C GLY A 174 11.26 -26.52 41.59
N GLY A 175 10.42 -26.21 42.58
CA GLY A 175 9.21 -25.43 42.36
C GLY A 175 9.54 -24.17 41.55
N GLY A 176 8.78 -23.94 40.49
CA GLY A 176 9.02 -22.91 39.48
C GLY A 176 9.50 -21.60 40.10
N GLY A 177 10.59 -21.05 39.55
CA GLY A 177 11.19 -19.81 40.02
C GLY A 177 10.15 -18.70 40.04
N ALA A 178 9.71 -18.32 41.24
CA ALA A 178 8.93 -17.12 41.45
C ALA A 178 9.80 -15.94 41.07
N ILE A 179 9.50 -15.31 39.94
CA ILE A 179 10.16 -14.07 39.54
C ILE A 179 9.64 -12.98 40.47
N LEU A 180 10.40 -12.70 41.52
CA LEU A 180 10.20 -11.54 42.38
C LEU A 180 10.70 -10.31 41.63
N PHE A 181 9.79 -9.59 40.99
CA PHE A 181 10.07 -8.25 40.50
C PHE A 181 9.97 -7.28 41.68
N THR A 182 11.11 -6.88 42.24
CA THR A 182 11.20 -5.71 43.09
C THR A 182 11.42 -4.50 42.18
N PRO A 183 10.45 -3.58 42.05
CA PRO A 183 10.73 -2.31 41.39
C PRO A 183 11.80 -1.60 42.23
N GLU A 184 12.99 -1.42 41.67
CA GLU A 184 13.95 -0.50 42.24
C GLU A 184 13.34 0.91 42.16
N LYS A 185 13.35 1.53 43.32
CA LYS A 185 12.84 2.85 43.64
C LYS A 185 13.41 3.92 42.69
N GLU A 186 12.51 4.77 42.19
CA GLU A 186 12.75 6.08 41.55
C GLU A 186 13.53 6.05 40.22
N VAL A 187 12.85 5.70 39.13
CA VAL A 187 13.11 6.38 37.84
C VAL A 187 12.02 7.43 37.70
N ASP A 188 12.23 8.53 38.40
CA ASP A 188 11.50 9.79 38.30
C ASP A 188 12.23 10.67 37.27
N ASP A 189 12.42 10.13 36.06
CA ASP A 189 13.03 10.82 34.91
C ASP A 189 11.94 11.10 33.84
N PHE A 190 10.66 11.10 34.23
CA PHE A 190 9.58 11.65 33.41
C PHE A 190 9.54 13.15 33.70
N ASP A 191 10.37 13.93 32.99
CA ASP A 191 10.35 15.39 33.04
C ASP A 191 8.93 15.91 32.78
N GLU A 192 8.24 16.37 33.83
CA GLU A 192 6.92 17.02 33.78
C GLU A 192 6.99 18.46 33.21
N GLU A 193 8.14 18.93 32.70
CA GLU A 193 8.35 20.32 32.27
C GLU A 193 8.09 20.60 30.77
N GLU A 194 7.54 19.64 29.99
CA GLU A 194 7.27 19.85 28.54
C GLU A 194 5.80 20.07 28.16
N ASP A 195 4.91 20.38 29.11
CA ASP A 195 3.47 20.62 28.86
C ASP A 195 2.97 22.07 29.11
N GLU A 196 3.85 23.09 29.11
CA GLU A 196 3.45 24.51 29.02
C GLU A 196 4.37 25.36 28.13
N ILE A 197 4.13 25.37 26.80
CA ILE A 197 4.19 26.57 25.90
C ILE A 197 3.56 26.30 24.52
#